data_AF-A0A2M7W8V2-F1
#
_entry.id   AF-A0A2M7W8V2-F1
#
_cell.length_a   1.000
_cell.length_b   1.000
_cell.length_c   1.000
_cell.angle_alpha   90.00
_cell.angle_beta   90.00
_cell.angle_gamma   90.00
#
_symmetry.space_group_name_H-M   'P 1'
#
loop_
_entity.id
_entity.type
_entity.pdbx_description
1 polymer ?
#
loop_
_entity_poly.entity_id
_entity_poly.type
_entity_poly.pdbx_seq_one_letter_code
_entity_poly.pdbx_strand_id
1 'polypeptide(L)'
;MIRPLFTLLIPSWLFLLGASWTADGLRDGWLSGTLADPWGLAIALLCFLGGAFWLYHVRQAFLPLATFREGDRPAPHAALVLLVSPPKPEQPPIDLSGNLNQDIAALDASRWNWQQLLRAIQPHVATARHVVLIGSSGKEGSYHHLETCQTLLARYLPTATFTQAPAVDFQKLEATRETIEQIFADLRQQGVPERQILIDVTGGTKTASIAAALATLRHHRVEFQYVEGGSAPLIYNVVSQAPATLDS
;
A
#
# COMPACT_ATOMS: atom_id res chain seq x y z
N MET A 1 -25.99 -14.65 11.40
CA MET A 1 -25.91 -13.56 10.40
C MET A 1 -26.97 -12.44 10.55
N ILE A 2 -27.99 -12.55 11.40
CA ILE A 2 -29.09 -11.55 11.48
C ILE A 2 -28.74 -10.33 12.36
N ARG A 3 -27.89 -10.49 13.38
CA ARG A 3 -27.47 -9.42 14.31
C ARG A 3 -26.85 -8.17 13.64
N PRO A 4 -25.89 -8.26 12.69
CA PRO A 4 -25.25 -7.07 12.13
C PRO A 4 -26.19 -6.19 11.27
N LEU A 5 -27.27 -6.77 10.73
CA LEU A 5 -28.23 -6.04 9.92
C LEU A 5 -29.05 -5.07 10.78
N PHE A 6 -29.51 -5.50 11.96
CA PHE A 6 -30.29 -4.67 12.88
C PHE A 6 -29.45 -3.55 13.53
N THR A 7 -28.17 -3.80 13.80
CA THR A 7 -27.26 -2.79 14.39
C THR A 7 -27.01 -1.59 13.46
N LEU A 8 -27.20 -1.75 12.15
CA LEU A 8 -27.05 -0.68 11.17
C LEU A 8 -28.37 -0.07 10.74
N LEU A 9 -29.43 -0.87 10.65
CA LEU A 9 -30.74 -0.42 10.19
C LEU A 9 -31.33 0.64 11.11
N ILE A 10 -31.37 0.39 12.42
CA ILE A 10 -31.99 1.31 13.38
C ILE A 10 -31.31 2.70 13.36
N PRO A 11 -29.98 2.82 13.52
CA PRO A 11 -29.36 4.15 13.53
C PRO A 11 -29.36 4.81 12.14
N SER A 12 -29.34 4.04 11.04
CA SER A 12 -29.53 4.59 9.69
C SER A 12 -30.94 5.16 9.50
N TRP A 13 -31.97 4.48 10.01
CA TRP A 13 -33.35 4.97 9.99
C TRP A 13 -33.51 6.23 10.84
N LEU A 14 -32.96 6.26 12.06
CA LEU A 14 -33.00 7.45 12.92
C LEU A 14 -32.28 8.64 12.27
N PHE A 15 -31.13 8.39 11.63
CA PHE A 15 -30.39 9.40 10.89
C PHE A 15 -31.20 9.95 9.70
N LEU A 16 -31.76 9.08 8.86
CA LEU A 16 -32.51 9.49 7.66
C LEU A 16 -33.83 10.20 8.02
N LEU A 17 -34.58 9.69 9.00
CA LEU A 17 -35.81 10.33 9.47
C LEU A 17 -35.52 11.66 10.15
N GLY A 18 -34.51 11.72 11.02
CA GLY A 18 -34.08 12.95 11.67
C GLY A 18 -33.60 14.00 10.67
N ALA A 19 -32.85 13.60 9.64
CA ALA A 19 -32.40 14.49 8.57
C ALA A 19 -33.59 15.04 7.75
N SER A 20 -34.53 14.19 7.34
CA SER A 20 -35.71 14.61 6.57
C SER A 20 -36.58 15.58 7.36
N TRP A 21 -36.93 15.23 8.60
CA TRP A 21 -37.82 16.05 9.42
C TRP A 21 -37.18 17.36 9.86
N THR A 22 -35.88 17.36 10.15
CA THR A 22 -35.14 18.61 10.42
C THR A 22 -35.13 19.51 9.18
N ALA A 23 -34.91 18.95 8.00
CA ALA A 23 -34.89 19.71 6.74
C ALA A 23 -36.26 20.33 6.43
N ASP A 24 -37.34 19.54 6.57
CA ASP A 24 -38.71 20.00 6.35
C ASP A 24 -39.11 21.08 7.38
N GLY A 25 -38.82 20.87 8.67
CA GLY A 25 -39.12 21.84 9.71
C GLY A 25 -38.38 23.18 9.54
N LEU A 26 -37.12 23.14 9.08
CA LEU A 26 -36.36 24.36 8.75
C LEU A 26 -36.90 25.06 7.50
N ARG A 27 -37.24 24.29 6.45
CA ARG A 27 -37.81 24.82 5.21
C ARG A 27 -39.15 25.50 5.47
N ASP A 28 -40.04 24.83 6.19
CA ASP A 28 -41.37 25.36 6.50
C ASP A 28 -41.28 26.57 7.42
N GLY A 29 -40.37 26.54 8.41
CA GLY A 29 -40.09 27.69 9.26
C GLY A 29 -39.58 28.91 8.49
N TRP A 30 -38.72 28.68 7.49
CA TRP A 30 -38.21 29.72 6.60
C TRP A 30 -39.29 30.30 5.69
N LEU A 31 -40.11 29.45 5.07
CA LEU A 31 -41.13 29.87 4.11
C LEU A 31 -42.34 30.54 4.77
N SER A 32 -42.73 30.08 5.96
CA SER A 32 -43.91 30.59 6.67
C SER A 32 -43.60 31.77 7.60
N GLY A 33 -42.33 32.02 7.91
CA GLY A 33 -41.92 33.07 8.87
C GLY A 33 -42.23 32.73 10.34
N THR A 34 -42.84 31.57 10.60
CA THR A 34 -43.09 31.04 11.94
C THR A 34 -42.30 29.75 12.10
N LEU A 35 -41.43 29.68 13.11
CA LEU A 35 -40.69 28.45 13.39
C LEU A 35 -41.67 27.28 13.57
N ALA A 36 -41.36 26.15 12.93
CA ALA A 36 -42.06 24.89 13.12
C ALA A 36 -42.11 24.52 14.62
N ASP A 37 -43.00 23.59 14.99
CA ASP A 37 -43.12 23.10 16.37
C ASP A 37 -41.73 22.83 16.98
N PRO A 38 -41.29 23.61 17.97
CA PRO A 38 -39.92 23.58 18.46
C PRO A 38 -39.58 22.21 19.06
N TRP A 39 -40.58 21.49 19.58
CA TRP A 39 -40.40 20.15 20.12
C TRP A 39 -40.17 19.11 19.02
N GLY A 40 -40.94 19.16 17.93
CA GLY A 40 -40.72 18.32 16.75
C GLY A 40 -39.32 18.50 16.17
N LEU A 41 -38.85 19.74 16.06
CA LEU A 41 -37.50 20.05 15.56
C LEU A 41 -36.41 19.53 16.51
N ALA A 42 -36.58 19.71 17.83
CA ALA A 42 -35.64 19.22 18.83
C ALA A 42 -35.53 17.68 18.81
N ILE A 43 -36.65 16.97 18.68
CA ILE A 43 -36.68 15.50 18.57
C ILE A 43 -36.00 15.05 17.28
N ALA A 44 -36.30 15.68 16.15
CA ALA A 44 -35.68 15.35 14.87
C ALA A 44 -34.15 15.53 14.90
N LEU A 45 -33.68 16.63 15.52
CA LEU A 45 -32.26 16.90 15.71
C LEU A 45 -31.59 15.88 16.63
N LEU A 46 -32.25 15.50 17.73
CA LEU A 46 -31.76 14.46 18.64
C LEU A 46 -31.67 13.09 17.97
N CYS A 47 -32.67 12.71 17.16
CA CYS A 47 -32.64 11.48 16.38
C CYS A 47 -31.51 11.49 15.34
N PHE A 48 -31.31 12.62 14.66
CA PHE A 48 -30.22 12.79 13.70
C PHE A 48 -28.85 12.67 14.36
N LEU A 49 -28.60 13.44 15.43
CA LEU A 49 -27.32 13.44 16.14
C LEU A 49 -27.07 12.09 16.84
N GLY A 50 -28.09 11.51 17.46
CA GLY A 50 -28.01 10.19 18.08
C GLY A 50 -27.74 9.08 17.06
N GLY A 51 -28.42 9.11 15.92
CA GLY A 51 -28.18 8.19 14.80
C GLY A 51 -26.77 8.35 14.22
N ALA A 52 -26.30 9.58 13.99
CA ALA A 52 -24.96 9.87 13.51
C ALA A 52 -23.88 9.43 14.50
N PHE A 53 -24.06 9.73 15.80
CA PHE A 53 -23.16 9.31 16.87
C PHE A 53 -23.09 7.79 16.97
N TRP A 54 -24.24 7.11 16.93
CA TRP A 54 -24.31 5.66 16.93
C TRP A 54 -23.60 5.07 15.70
N LEU A 55 -23.91 5.55 14.49
CA LEU A 55 -23.25 5.10 13.26
C LEU A 55 -21.73 5.31 13.33
N TYR A 56 -21.29 6.44 13.88
CA TYR A 56 -19.87 6.74 14.08
C TYR A 56 -19.18 5.74 15.01
N HIS A 57 -19.83 5.33 16.10
CA HIS A 57 -19.29 4.32 17.01
C HIS A 57 -19.34 2.91 16.42
N VAL A 58 -20.40 2.59 15.68
CA VAL A 58 -20.55 1.28 15.04
C VAL A 58 -19.67 1.16 13.79
N ARG A 59 -19.13 2.25 13.22
CA ARG A 59 -18.27 2.23 12.02
C ARG A 59 -17.03 1.35 12.15
N GLN A 60 -16.47 1.27 13.35
CA GLN A 60 -15.33 0.39 13.62
C GLN A 60 -15.73 -1.09 13.58
N ALA A 61 -17.03 -1.38 13.72
CA ALA A 61 -17.60 -2.72 13.69
C ALA A 61 -18.04 -3.19 12.30
N PHE A 62 -17.97 -2.36 11.25
CA PHE A 62 -18.34 -2.75 9.88
C PHE A 62 -17.42 -2.27 8.77
N LEU A 63 -16.57 -1.27 9.00
CA LEU A 63 -15.53 -0.91 8.04
C LEU A 63 -14.33 -1.84 8.28
N PRO A 64 -14.04 -2.77 7.36
CA PRO A 64 -12.83 -3.57 7.46
C PRO A 64 -11.63 -2.63 7.47
N LEU A 65 -10.92 -2.57 8.60
CA LEU A 65 -9.67 -1.82 8.69
C LEU A 65 -8.59 -2.70 8.05
N ALA A 66 -8.10 -2.25 6.90
CA ALA A 66 -6.88 -2.75 6.32
C ALA A 66 -5.72 -2.25 7.18
N THR A 67 -5.07 -3.17 7.89
CA THR A 67 -3.89 -2.88 8.72
C THR A 67 -2.67 -3.56 8.14
N PHE A 68 -1.51 -2.90 8.18
CA PHE A 68 -0.25 -3.57 7.91
C PHE A 68 0.11 -4.46 9.10
N ARG A 69 0.38 -5.73 8.84
CA ARG A 69 1.00 -6.63 9.80
C ARG A 69 2.34 -7.06 9.25
N GLU A 70 3.35 -7.02 10.12
CA GLU A 70 4.63 -7.66 9.86
C GLU A 70 4.39 -9.17 9.71
N GLY A 71 4.78 -9.71 8.57
CA GLY A 71 4.69 -11.13 8.26
C GLY A 71 5.95 -11.88 8.71
N ASP A 72 5.86 -13.21 8.75
CA ASP A 72 7.04 -14.07 8.83
C ASP A 72 7.89 -13.96 7.55
N ARG A 73 9.01 -14.71 7.49
CA ARG A 73 9.97 -14.69 6.37
C ARG A 73 9.31 -14.56 4.99
N PRO A 74 9.89 -13.76 4.08
CA PRO A 74 9.33 -13.52 2.74
C PRO A 74 9.09 -14.82 1.98
N ALA A 75 7.83 -15.02 1.55
CA ALA A 75 7.50 -16.11 0.65
C ALA A 75 8.12 -15.86 -0.74
N PRO A 76 8.48 -16.91 -1.51
CA PRO A 76 8.97 -16.72 -2.88
C PRO A 76 7.88 -16.18 -3.82
N HIS A 77 8.19 -15.13 -4.60
CA HIS A 77 7.27 -14.47 -5.53
C HIS A 77 7.71 -14.66 -6.99
N ALA A 78 6.76 -14.60 -7.91
CA ALA A 78 7.02 -14.74 -9.35
C ALA A 78 7.28 -13.39 -10.02
N ALA A 79 6.72 -12.31 -9.49
CA ALA A 79 6.93 -10.95 -9.97
C ALA A 79 7.44 -10.03 -8.86
N LEU A 80 8.51 -9.29 -9.17
CA LEU A 80 9.13 -8.32 -8.26
C LEU A 80 9.01 -6.92 -8.87
N VAL A 81 8.46 -5.98 -8.11
CA VAL A 81 8.41 -4.56 -8.47
C VAL A 81 9.39 -3.83 -7.55
N LEU A 82 10.49 -3.33 -8.09
CA LEU A 82 11.62 -2.84 -7.29
C LEU A 82 11.77 -1.32 -7.46
N LEU A 83 11.64 -0.56 -6.37
CA LEU A 83 12.05 0.84 -6.35
C LEU A 83 13.57 0.91 -6.24
N VAL A 84 14.22 1.55 -7.22
CA VAL A 84 15.68 1.58 -7.30
C VAL A 84 16.19 2.93 -6.79
N SER A 85 17.21 2.91 -5.90
CA SER A 85 17.95 4.10 -5.49
C SER A 85 19.16 4.34 -6.41
N PRO A 86 19.61 5.59 -6.64
CA PRO A 86 20.87 5.82 -7.35
C PRO A 86 22.04 5.21 -6.56
N PRO A 87 23.08 4.65 -7.21
CA PRO A 87 24.28 4.19 -6.53
C PRO A 87 25.00 5.40 -5.89
N LYS A 88 25.70 5.21 -4.77
CA LYS A 88 26.46 6.33 -4.19
C LYS A 88 27.74 6.56 -5.01
N PRO A 89 28.07 7.81 -5.36
CA PRO A 89 29.17 8.12 -6.28
C PRO A 89 30.57 7.74 -5.77
N GLU A 90 30.76 7.63 -4.45
CA GLU A 90 32.06 7.40 -3.82
C GLU A 90 32.37 5.92 -3.52
N GLN A 91 31.60 4.99 -4.09
CA GLN A 91 31.78 3.57 -3.80
C GLN A 91 32.90 2.97 -4.66
N PRO A 92 33.87 2.25 -4.07
CA PRO A 92 34.89 1.56 -4.86
C PRO A 92 34.24 0.50 -5.75
N PRO A 93 34.89 0.10 -6.85
CA PRO A 93 34.45 -1.03 -7.65
C PRO A 93 34.31 -2.27 -6.76
N ILE A 94 33.18 -2.97 -6.92
CA ILE A 94 32.89 -4.21 -6.19
C ILE A 94 33.05 -5.35 -7.17
N ASP A 95 33.85 -6.34 -6.76
CA ASP A 95 33.94 -7.61 -7.46
C ASP A 95 32.84 -8.54 -6.93
N LEU A 96 32.03 -9.07 -7.83
CA LEU A 96 30.90 -9.93 -7.51
C LEU A 96 31.16 -11.31 -8.08
N SER A 97 31.13 -12.33 -7.21
CA SER A 97 31.38 -13.72 -7.57
C SER A 97 30.29 -14.32 -8.45
N GLY A 98 29.10 -13.72 -8.45
CA GLY A 98 27.89 -14.27 -9.08
C GLY A 98 27.15 -15.26 -8.18
N ASN A 99 27.70 -15.59 -7.01
CA ASN A 99 26.99 -16.31 -5.97
C ASN A 99 26.33 -15.31 -5.02
N LEU A 100 25.00 -15.19 -5.11
CA LEU A 100 24.24 -14.17 -4.37
C LEU A 100 24.50 -14.20 -2.86
N ASN A 101 24.58 -15.38 -2.25
CA ASN A 101 24.77 -15.50 -0.80
C ASN A 101 26.18 -15.07 -0.38
N GLN A 102 27.20 -15.44 -1.17
CA GLN A 102 28.58 -15.04 -0.92
C GLN A 102 28.76 -13.53 -1.14
N ASP A 103 28.15 -13.00 -2.20
CA ASP A 103 28.22 -11.57 -2.52
C ASP A 103 27.53 -10.73 -1.44
N ILE A 104 26.34 -11.13 -0.97
CA ILE A 104 25.68 -10.46 0.16
C ILE A 104 26.58 -10.45 1.40
N ALA A 105 27.18 -11.59 1.76
CA ALA A 105 28.03 -11.72 2.93
C ALA A 105 29.34 -10.90 2.81
N ALA A 106 29.96 -10.89 1.62
CA ALA A 106 31.15 -10.09 1.36
C ALA A 106 30.86 -8.58 1.44
N LEU A 107 29.62 -8.18 1.15
CA LEU A 107 29.17 -6.81 1.17
C LEU A 107 28.69 -6.32 2.53
N ASP A 108 28.60 -7.16 3.56
CA ASP A 108 28.11 -6.77 4.90
C ASP A 108 28.94 -5.66 5.54
N ALA A 109 30.26 -5.65 5.29
CA ALA A 109 31.15 -4.58 5.74
C ALA A 109 31.15 -3.36 4.80
N SER A 110 30.54 -3.48 3.62
CA SER A 110 30.51 -2.42 2.61
C SER A 110 29.38 -1.43 2.89
N ARG A 111 29.56 -0.18 2.45
CA ARG A 111 28.48 0.83 2.44
C ARG A 111 27.74 0.86 1.09
N TRP A 112 27.74 -0.26 0.37
CA TRP A 112 27.12 -0.36 -0.95
C TRP A 112 25.61 -0.46 -0.85
N ASN A 113 24.89 0.54 -1.33
CA ASN A 113 23.45 0.65 -1.11
C ASN A 113 22.63 -0.40 -1.87
N TRP A 114 23.14 -0.90 -3.00
CA TRP A 114 22.47 -1.98 -3.74
C TRP A 114 22.63 -3.36 -3.11
N GLN A 115 23.42 -3.49 -2.04
CA GLN A 115 23.42 -4.72 -1.25
C GLN A 115 22.02 -5.07 -0.73
N GLN A 116 21.24 -4.05 -0.34
CA GLN A 116 19.88 -4.28 0.15
C GLN A 116 18.96 -4.81 -0.95
N LEU A 117 19.19 -4.41 -2.21
CA LEU A 117 18.48 -4.96 -3.35
C LEU A 117 18.84 -6.43 -3.59
N LEU A 118 20.11 -6.82 -3.38
CA LEU A 118 20.52 -8.22 -3.43
C LEU A 118 19.82 -9.07 -2.36
N ARG A 119 19.72 -8.54 -1.13
CA ARG A 119 18.98 -9.19 -0.04
C ARG A 119 17.48 -9.27 -0.34
N ALA A 120 16.91 -8.23 -0.95
CA ALA A 120 15.51 -8.18 -1.34
C ALA A 120 15.15 -9.30 -2.34
N ILE A 121 16.04 -9.61 -3.29
CA ILE A 121 15.78 -10.66 -4.30
C ILE A 121 16.13 -12.08 -3.83
N GLN A 122 16.93 -12.22 -2.76
CA GLN A 122 17.45 -13.50 -2.28
C GLN A 122 16.37 -14.59 -2.10
N PRO A 123 15.21 -14.32 -1.49
CA PRO A 123 14.16 -15.33 -1.30
C PRO A 123 13.46 -15.73 -2.61
N HIS A 124 13.65 -14.96 -3.67
CA HIS A 124 12.87 -15.05 -4.91
C HIS A 124 13.67 -15.60 -6.09
N VAL A 125 14.97 -15.88 -5.93
CA VAL A 125 15.88 -16.32 -7.01
C VAL A 125 15.33 -17.50 -7.81
N ALA A 126 14.73 -18.49 -7.15
CA ALA A 126 14.20 -19.68 -7.82
C ALA A 126 12.88 -19.44 -8.58
N THR A 127 12.08 -18.48 -8.11
CA THR A 127 10.69 -18.30 -8.56
C THR A 127 10.45 -17.07 -9.41
N ALA A 128 11.32 -16.05 -9.31
CA ALA A 128 11.16 -14.81 -10.06
C ALA A 128 11.20 -15.08 -11.57
N ARG A 129 10.18 -14.57 -12.25
CA ARG A 129 9.99 -14.62 -13.71
C ARG A 129 9.80 -13.24 -14.30
N HIS A 130 9.28 -12.29 -13.52
CA HIS A 130 9.08 -10.90 -13.93
C HIS A 130 9.75 -9.97 -12.94
N VAL A 131 10.56 -9.02 -13.42
CA VAL A 131 11.15 -7.97 -12.60
C VAL A 131 10.87 -6.63 -13.25
N VAL A 132 10.14 -5.77 -12.54
CA VAL A 132 9.83 -4.41 -12.98
C VAL A 132 10.65 -3.44 -12.13
N LEU A 133 11.50 -2.66 -12.80
CA LEU A 133 12.34 -1.66 -12.14
C LEU A 133 11.69 -0.28 -12.27
N ILE A 134 11.57 0.42 -11.14
CA ILE A 134 11.07 1.80 -11.10
C ILE A 134 12.19 2.71 -10.61
N GLY A 135 12.53 3.70 -11.43
CA GLY A 135 13.54 4.70 -11.12
C GLY A 135 12.94 6.09 -10.95
N SER A 136 13.54 6.89 -10.08
CA SER A 136 13.14 8.29 -9.91
C SER A 136 13.60 9.14 -11.09
N SER A 137 12.77 10.10 -11.48
CA SER A 137 13.11 11.13 -12.46
C SER A 137 13.98 12.24 -11.84
N GLY A 138 14.48 13.14 -12.69
CA GLY A 138 15.30 14.29 -12.29
C GLY A 138 16.80 14.04 -12.39
N LYS A 139 17.59 15.11 -12.16
CA LYS A 139 19.06 15.11 -12.38
C LYS A 139 19.80 14.10 -11.49
N GLU A 140 19.37 13.98 -10.24
CA GLU A 140 19.88 13.03 -9.24
C GLU A 140 18.98 11.77 -9.14
N GLY A 141 18.13 11.56 -10.15
CA GLY A 141 17.18 10.47 -10.20
C GLY A 141 17.85 9.13 -10.51
N SER A 142 17.24 8.02 -10.08
CA SER A 142 17.77 6.68 -10.31
C SER A 142 17.42 6.09 -11.68
N TYR A 143 16.57 6.76 -12.47
CA TYR A 143 16.11 6.23 -13.76
C TYR A 143 17.25 5.88 -14.73
N HIS A 144 18.28 6.72 -14.80
CA HIS A 144 19.44 6.48 -15.65
C HIS A 144 20.30 5.28 -15.20
N HIS A 145 20.09 4.79 -13.98
CA HIS A 145 20.81 3.63 -13.43
C HIS A 145 20.04 2.31 -13.58
N LEU A 146 18.81 2.32 -14.12
CA LEU A 146 17.99 1.11 -14.22
C LEU A 146 18.64 0.05 -15.11
N GLU A 147 19.31 0.44 -16.20
CA GLU A 147 20.02 -0.51 -17.08
C GLU A 147 21.20 -1.18 -16.36
N THR A 148 21.97 -0.42 -15.59
CA THR A 148 23.06 -0.97 -14.77
C THR A 148 22.53 -1.90 -13.69
N CYS A 149 21.45 -1.49 -13.01
CA CYS A 149 20.76 -2.29 -12.01
C CYS A 149 20.20 -3.60 -12.61
N GLN A 150 19.56 -3.52 -13.77
CA GLN A 150 19.08 -4.68 -14.52
C GLN A 150 20.22 -5.64 -14.86
N THR A 151 21.34 -5.12 -15.38
CA THR A 151 22.52 -5.93 -15.71
C THR A 151 23.08 -6.65 -14.50
N LEU A 152 23.10 -5.98 -13.34
CA LEU A 152 23.49 -6.56 -12.06
C LEU A 152 22.54 -7.69 -11.66
N LEU A 153 21.23 -7.42 -11.58
CA LEU A 153 20.23 -8.36 -11.10
C LEU A 153 20.07 -9.58 -12.02
N ALA A 154 20.22 -9.39 -13.34
CA ALA A 154 20.15 -10.47 -14.31
C ALA A 154 21.20 -11.57 -14.08
N ARG A 155 22.32 -11.26 -13.41
CA ARG A 155 23.33 -12.26 -13.00
C ARG A 155 22.77 -13.25 -11.99
N TYR A 156 21.88 -12.79 -11.12
CA TYR A 156 21.30 -13.59 -10.04
C TYR A 156 19.90 -14.12 -10.37
N LEU A 157 19.21 -13.49 -11.32
CA LEU A 157 17.86 -13.85 -11.77
C LEU A 157 17.86 -14.21 -13.28
N PRO A 158 18.62 -15.24 -13.70
CA PRO A 158 18.84 -15.53 -15.12
C PRO A 158 17.57 -15.93 -15.88
N THR A 159 16.53 -16.37 -15.18
CA THR A 159 15.25 -16.79 -15.75
C THR A 159 14.21 -15.68 -15.80
N ALA A 160 14.51 -14.50 -15.26
CA ALA A 160 13.55 -13.41 -15.15
C ALA A 160 13.60 -12.50 -16.39
N THR A 161 12.43 -12.05 -16.83
CA THR A 161 12.30 -10.95 -17.78
C THR A 161 12.31 -9.62 -17.02
N PHE A 162 13.03 -8.65 -17.56
CA PHE A 162 13.17 -7.33 -16.95
C PHE A 162 12.40 -6.30 -17.76
N THR A 163 11.67 -5.43 -17.07
CA THR A 163 10.98 -4.28 -17.66
C THR A 163 11.31 -3.05 -16.84
N GLN A 164 11.60 -1.94 -17.51
CA GLN A 164 11.81 -0.65 -16.86
C GLN A 164 10.52 0.15 -16.99
N ALA A 165 9.93 0.52 -15.87
CA ALA A 165 8.79 1.41 -15.85
C ALA A 165 9.22 2.84 -16.23
N PRO A 166 8.33 3.70 -16.75
CA PRO A 166 8.64 5.10 -16.99
C PRO A 166 9.18 5.82 -15.74
N ALA A 167 10.08 6.78 -15.96
CA ALA A 167 10.64 7.59 -14.88
C ALA A 167 9.52 8.31 -14.11
N VAL A 168 9.56 8.25 -12.77
CA VAL A 168 8.54 8.88 -11.92
C VAL A 168 9.17 9.76 -10.85
N ASP A 169 8.55 10.89 -10.53
CA ASP A 169 9.03 11.74 -9.43
C ASP A 169 8.62 11.11 -8.09
N PHE A 170 9.58 10.50 -7.39
CA PHE A 170 9.38 9.89 -6.08
C PHE A 170 8.97 10.88 -4.97
N GLN A 171 8.94 12.20 -5.23
CA GLN A 171 8.34 13.19 -4.33
C GLN A 171 6.85 13.44 -4.61
N LYS A 172 6.33 12.93 -5.73
CA LYS A 172 4.91 13.03 -6.11
C LYS A 172 4.20 11.72 -5.75
N LEU A 173 3.56 11.73 -4.58
CA LEU A 173 2.84 10.58 -4.03
C LEU A 173 1.87 9.96 -5.05
N GLU A 174 0.96 10.76 -5.62
CA GLU A 174 -0.06 10.25 -6.56
C GLU A 174 0.53 9.68 -7.84
N ALA A 175 1.46 10.40 -8.48
CA ALA A 175 2.10 9.90 -9.70
C ALA A 175 2.85 8.57 -9.45
N THR A 176 3.52 8.45 -8.29
CA THR A 176 4.20 7.20 -7.90
C THR A 176 3.19 6.08 -7.66
N ARG A 177 2.10 6.35 -6.94
CA ARG A 177 1.03 5.38 -6.67
C ARG A 177 0.38 4.90 -7.98
N GLU A 178 0.00 5.81 -8.87
CA GLU A 178 -0.60 5.50 -10.16
C GLU A 178 0.32 4.66 -11.04
N THR A 179 1.62 4.97 -11.06
CA THR A 179 2.63 4.18 -11.78
C THR A 179 2.68 2.73 -11.25
N ILE A 180 2.68 2.57 -9.93
CA ILE A 180 2.70 1.25 -9.29
C ILE A 180 1.41 0.47 -9.58
N GLU A 181 0.25 1.11 -9.48
CA GLU A 181 -1.05 0.49 -9.80
C GLU A 181 -1.13 0.04 -11.27
N GLN A 182 -0.59 0.85 -12.19
CA GLN A 182 -0.50 0.48 -13.61
C GLN A 182 0.38 -0.77 -13.80
N ILE A 183 1.54 -0.83 -13.14
CA ILE A 183 2.42 -2.01 -13.19
C ILE A 183 1.70 -3.26 -12.67
N PHE A 184 0.95 -3.15 -11.58
CA PHE A 184 0.15 -4.27 -11.08
C PHE A 184 -0.93 -4.69 -12.08
N ALA A 185 -1.57 -3.74 -12.77
CA ALA A 185 -2.51 -4.05 -13.85
C ALA A 185 -1.83 -4.79 -15.01
N ASP A 186 -0.66 -4.32 -15.45
CA ASP A 186 0.09 -4.92 -16.56
C ASP A 186 0.56 -6.34 -16.24
N LEU A 187 1.07 -6.57 -15.02
CA LEU A 187 1.46 -7.91 -14.56
C LEU A 187 0.27 -8.88 -14.51
N ARG A 188 -0.91 -8.40 -14.08
CA ARG A 188 -2.14 -9.22 -14.10
C ARG A 188 -2.59 -9.54 -15.52
N GLN A 189 -2.47 -8.60 -16.46
CA GLN A 189 -2.75 -8.86 -17.88
C GLN A 189 -1.80 -9.91 -18.47
N GLN A 190 -0.57 -9.99 -17.96
CA GLN A 190 0.40 -11.04 -18.30
C GLN A 190 0.12 -12.38 -17.57
N GLY A 191 -0.96 -12.47 -16.80
CA GLY A 191 -1.38 -13.69 -16.10
C GLY A 191 -0.73 -13.90 -14.73
N VAL A 192 0.01 -12.91 -14.21
CA VAL A 192 0.59 -13.01 -12.86
C VAL A 192 -0.50 -12.76 -11.81
N PRO A 193 -0.79 -13.72 -10.91
CA PRO A 193 -1.77 -13.51 -9.86
C PRO A 193 -1.22 -12.54 -8.80
N GLU A 194 -2.07 -11.67 -8.23
CA GLU A 194 -1.65 -10.63 -7.26
C GLU A 194 -0.83 -11.18 -6.08
N ARG A 195 -1.20 -12.38 -5.57
CA ARG A 195 -0.46 -13.09 -4.49
C ARG A 195 0.96 -13.53 -4.85
N GLN A 196 1.37 -13.36 -6.11
CA GLN A 196 2.72 -13.65 -6.58
C GLN A 196 3.47 -12.38 -7.00
N ILE A 197 2.88 -11.20 -6.74
CA ILE A 197 3.51 -9.90 -6.94
C ILE A 197 4.00 -9.41 -5.58
N LEU A 198 5.26 -8.99 -5.53
CA LEU A 198 5.87 -8.32 -4.39
C LEU A 198 6.42 -6.97 -4.83
N ILE A 199 6.17 -5.92 -4.04
CA ILE A 199 6.78 -4.60 -4.21
C ILE A 199 7.85 -4.37 -3.14
N ASP A 200 9.10 -4.15 -3.57
CA ASP A 200 10.20 -3.77 -2.69
C ASP A 200 10.42 -2.26 -2.75
N VAL A 201 10.38 -1.61 -1.59
CA VAL A 201 10.53 -0.15 -1.49
C VAL A 201 11.89 0.28 -0.96
N THR A 202 12.84 -0.63 -0.82
CA THR A 202 14.10 -0.38 -0.13
C THR A 202 14.93 0.71 -0.79
N GLY A 203 14.88 0.83 -2.12
CA GLY A 203 15.54 1.90 -2.87
C GLY A 203 14.69 3.16 -3.07
N GLY A 204 13.46 3.21 -2.55
CA GLY A 204 12.55 4.35 -2.67
C GLY A 204 12.82 5.47 -1.65
N THR A 205 12.28 6.65 -1.92
CA THR A 205 12.16 7.70 -0.89
C THR A 205 11.08 7.31 0.13
N LYS A 206 10.99 8.02 1.26
CA LYS A 206 9.86 7.87 2.20
C LYS A 206 8.52 8.06 1.51
N THR A 207 8.40 9.08 0.66
CA THR A 207 7.18 9.38 -0.10
C THR A 207 6.84 8.24 -1.06
N ALA A 208 7.82 7.69 -1.78
CA ALA A 208 7.60 6.56 -2.68
C ALA A 208 7.22 5.27 -1.92
N SER A 209 7.81 5.06 -0.74
CA SER A 209 7.46 3.95 0.15
C SER A 209 6.01 4.05 0.63
N ILE A 210 5.55 5.25 0.99
CA ILE A 210 4.15 5.51 1.34
C ILE A 210 3.24 5.29 0.12
N ALA A 211 3.62 5.76 -1.06
CA ALA A 211 2.85 5.54 -2.29
C ALA A 211 2.66 4.05 -2.60
N ALA A 212 3.73 3.26 -2.48
CA ALA A 212 3.70 1.81 -2.64
C ALA A 212 2.80 1.13 -1.60
N ALA A 213 2.89 1.52 -0.33
CA ALA A 213 2.01 1.02 0.72
C ALA A 213 0.53 1.36 0.43
N LEU A 214 0.23 2.58 -0.03
CA LEU A 214 -1.12 2.97 -0.42
C LEU A 214 -1.63 2.16 -1.61
N ALA A 215 -0.77 1.84 -2.58
CA ALA A 215 -1.13 0.98 -3.70
C ALA A 215 -1.51 -0.43 -3.23
N THR A 216 -0.77 -1.02 -2.28
CA THR A 216 -1.10 -2.36 -1.76
C THR A 216 -2.40 -2.38 -0.93
N LEU A 217 -2.88 -1.26 -0.39
CA LEU A 217 -4.20 -1.22 0.26
C LEU A 217 -5.34 -1.56 -0.70
N ARG A 218 -5.26 -1.13 -1.97
CA ARG A 218 -6.24 -1.47 -3.01
C ARG A 218 -5.99 -2.85 -3.62
N HIS A 219 -4.75 -3.31 -3.54
CA HIS A 219 -4.29 -4.61 -4.01
C HIS A 219 -3.83 -5.48 -2.83
N HIS A 220 -4.75 -5.76 -1.90
CA HIS A 220 -4.46 -6.40 -0.60
C HIS A 220 -3.79 -7.78 -0.66
N ARG A 221 -3.64 -8.36 -1.85
CA ARG A 221 -2.93 -9.63 -2.09
C ARG A 221 -1.49 -9.44 -2.57
N VAL A 222 -1.10 -8.22 -2.94
CA VAL A 222 0.28 -7.88 -3.28
C VAL A 222 1.05 -7.69 -1.98
N GLU A 223 2.19 -8.36 -1.86
CA GLU A 223 3.05 -8.21 -0.68
C GLU A 223 3.94 -6.98 -0.79
N PHE A 224 4.17 -6.31 0.33
CA PHE A 224 5.05 -5.16 0.44
C PHE A 224 6.29 -5.55 1.23
N GLN A 225 7.48 -5.21 0.72
CA GLN A 225 8.76 -5.56 1.31
C GLN A 225 9.63 -4.33 1.55
N TYR A 226 10.38 -4.37 2.65
CA TYR A 226 11.46 -3.43 2.96
C TYR A 226 12.64 -4.18 3.59
N VAL A 227 13.86 -3.89 3.18
CA VAL A 227 15.06 -4.45 3.81
C VAL A 227 15.78 -3.37 4.63
N GLU A 228 15.89 -3.60 5.92
CA GLU A 228 16.66 -2.74 6.82
C GLU A 228 18.17 -3.08 6.76
N GLY A 229 19.01 -2.08 7.04
CA GLY A 229 20.47 -2.25 7.02
C GLY A 229 20.92 -3.34 7.98
N GLY A 230 21.57 -4.38 7.45
CA GLY A 230 22.07 -5.52 8.24
C GLY A 230 21.08 -6.66 8.50
N SER A 231 19.80 -6.55 8.12
CA SER A 231 18.79 -7.57 8.42
C SER A 231 18.31 -8.37 7.20
N ALA A 232 17.52 -9.40 7.46
CA ALA A 232 16.70 -10.06 6.45
C ALA A 232 15.56 -9.12 5.97
N PRO A 233 14.97 -9.38 4.79
CA PRO A 233 13.82 -8.62 4.32
C PRO A 233 12.63 -8.71 5.29
N LEU A 234 11.99 -7.58 5.55
CA LEU A 234 10.75 -7.46 6.31
C LEU A 234 9.57 -7.37 5.35
N ILE A 235 8.52 -8.15 5.62
CA ILE A 235 7.28 -8.13 4.84
C ILE A 235 6.18 -7.44 5.65
N TYR A 236 5.47 -6.53 5.01
CA TYR A 236 4.27 -5.91 5.56
C TYR A 236 3.07 -6.27 4.69
N ASN A 237 2.21 -7.15 5.20
CA ASN A 237 1.01 -7.56 4.48
C ASN A 237 -0.19 -6.75 4.94
N VAL A 238 -1.04 -6.38 3.98
CA VAL A 238 -2.32 -5.75 4.28
C VAL A 238 -3.28 -6.83 4.77
N VAL A 239 -3.48 -6.89 6.08
CA VAL A 239 -4.45 -7.78 6.70
C VAL A 239 -5.72 -6.98 6.96
N SER A 240 -6.80 -7.37 6.29
CA SER A 240 -8.14 -6.94 6.65
C SER A 240 -8.48 -7.61 7.98
N GLN A 241 -8.47 -6.84 9.06
CA GLN A 241 -8.96 -7.34 10.33
C GLN A 241 -10.49 -7.29 10.29
N ALA A 242 -11.11 -8.41 10.67
CA ALA A 242 -12.52 -8.37 11.00
C ALA A 242 -12.71 -7.31 12.09
N PRO A 243 -13.78 -6.50 12.01
CA PRO A 243 -14.07 -5.51 13.02
C PRO A 243 -13.93 -6.11 14.42
N ALA A 244 -13.14 -5.47 15.28
CA ALA A 244 -12.90 -5.96 16.62
C ALA A 244 -14.26 -6.19 17.30
N THR A 245 -14.51 -7.43 17.74
CA THR A 245 -15.59 -7.69 18.68
C THR A 245 -15.19 -6.94 19.94
N LEU A 246 -15.87 -5.83 20.22
CA LEU A 246 -15.77 -5.18 21.52
C LEU A 246 -16.24 -6.21 22.52
N ASP A 247 -15.31 -6.86 23.21
CA ASP A 247 -15.61 -7.69 24.36
C ASP A 247 -16.26 -6.78 25.39
N SER A 248 -17.57 -7.00 25.57
CA SER A 248 -18.46 -6.28 26.49
C SER A 248 -18.18 -6.62 27.93
#